data_AF-A0A4Q2D4I1-F1
#
_entry.id   AF-A0A4Q2D4I1-F1
#
_cell.length_a   1.000
_cell.length_b   1.000
_cell.length_c   1.000
_cell.angle_alpha   90.00
_cell.angle_beta   90.00
_cell.angle_gamma   90.00
#
_symmetry.space_group_name_H-M   'P 1'
#
loop_
_entity.id
_entity.type
_entity.pdbx_description
1 polymer ?
#
loop_
_entity_poly.entity_id
_entity_poly.type
_entity_poly.pdbx_seq_one_letter_code
_entity_poly.pdbx_strand_id
1 'polypeptide(L)'
;MGGDFNCHSREWDPDVPHHRTVPILLLETAASLGLEYARPNNHGHTYVSRANANTRSVMDLVFVETSETLSADVRRETDRQGQSDHIPLSATIQMRHMVPKIKGRTLKAFSGEEKEFVADVVLDMGDLLNYHPTSVREVEFMTSAIADAFSTAWLKHSSEYTVGPNSKEYWNDDCTRTLEEYRRDMSVENHKAFRSAVKTAKRVFFDERIEEIATTNKRPWDLMDWVKERKNPPCEAIQFNGEPFHELGDLWDTLHNAYNTVSDRPVDTAILNELPMEPERAWPEFSLLELRQALEACSSRSASGPDHILWRHLKQIPALPECADIIIALGAQKK
;
A
#
# COMPACT_ATOMS: atom_id res chain seq x y z
N MET A 1 15.65 -4.44 12.87
CA MET A 1 16.54 -3.37 12.36
C MET A 1 17.93 -3.60 12.95
N GLY A 2 19.02 -3.47 12.20
CA GLY A 2 20.36 -3.61 12.78
C GLY A 2 21.45 -3.06 11.86
N GLY A 3 22.51 -2.53 12.45
CA GLY A 3 23.61 -1.89 11.73
C GLY A 3 24.39 -0.92 12.60
N ASP A 4 25.25 -0.13 11.97
CA ASP A 4 26.01 0.96 12.61
C ASP A 4 25.16 2.24 12.65
N PHE A 5 24.83 2.69 13.86
CA PHE A 5 24.02 3.90 14.07
C PHE A 5 24.87 5.14 14.37
N ASN A 6 26.20 5.01 14.49
CA ASN A 6 27.12 6.11 14.77
C ASN A 6 26.67 7.04 15.93
N CYS A 7 26.01 6.49 16.94
CA CYS A 7 25.48 7.26 18.07
C CYS A 7 25.79 6.60 19.42
N HIS A 8 25.90 7.45 20.44
CA HIS A 8 26.36 7.08 21.78
C HIS A 8 25.30 7.40 22.82
N SER A 9 25.02 6.43 23.69
CA SER A 9 24.00 6.51 24.73
C SER A 9 24.39 5.62 25.90
N ARG A 10 24.08 6.03 27.14
CA ARG A 10 24.28 5.13 28.29
C ARG A 10 23.41 3.87 28.25
N GLU A 11 22.37 3.86 27.41
CA GLU A 11 21.50 2.70 27.25
C GLU A 11 22.22 1.46 26.70
N TRP A 12 23.26 1.69 25.90
CA TRP A 12 24.08 0.63 25.28
C TRP A 12 25.59 0.79 25.52
N ASP A 13 26.05 1.96 25.96
CA ASP A 13 27.45 2.26 26.26
C ASP A 13 27.56 3.00 27.62
N PRO A 14 27.64 2.28 28.75
CA PRO A 14 27.56 2.87 30.10
C PRO A 14 28.65 3.91 30.40
N ASP A 15 29.80 3.82 29.72
CA ASP A 15 30.95 4.71 29.90
C ASP A 15 30.73 6.10 29.28
N VAL A 16 29.64 6.28 28.52
CA VAL A 16 29.31 7.56 27.88
C VAL A 16 28.67 8.52 28.89
N PRO A 17 29.20 9.73 29.10
CA PRO A 17 28.74 10.61 30.16
C PRO A 17 27.36 11.26 29.90
N HIS A 18 26.86 11.31 28.67
CA HIS A 18 25.60 12.00 28.34
C HIS A 18 24.81 11.31 27.23
N HIS A 19 23.48 11.28 27.36
CA HIS A 19 22.58 10.91 26.26
C HIS A 19 22.38 12.12 25.35
N ARG A 20 22.73 12.00 24.08
CA ARG A 20 22.40 13.01 23.05
C ARG A 20 20.96 12.84 22.58
N THR A 21 20.38 13.88 21.97
CA THR A 21 18.99 13.85 21.44
C THR A 21 18.77 12.76 20.39
N VAL A 22 19.79 12.47 19.56
CA VAL A 22 19.72 11.46 18.48
C VAL A 22 19.41 10.04 19.00
N PRO A 23 20.15 9.51 20.01
CA PRO A 23 19.79 8.27 20.69
C PRO A 23 18.35 8.19 21.21
N ILE A 24 17.83 9.27 21.77
CA ILE A 24 16.47 9.31 22.32
C ILE A 24 15.46 9.16 21.19
N LEU A 25 15.61 9.95 20.12
CA LEU A 25 14.74 9.87 18.94
C LEU A 25 14.82 8.49 18.27
N LEU A 26 16.01 7.86 18.23
CA LEU A 26 16.18 6.51 17.71
C LEU A 26 15.37 5.49 18.52
N LEU A 27 15.43 5.55 19.86
CA LEU A 27 14.67 4.67 20.75
C LEU A 27 13.16 4.89 20.61
N GLU A 28 12.71 6.15 20.54
CA GLU A 28 11.29 6.50 20.33
C GLU A 28 10.77 6.02 18.97
N THR A 29 11.57 6.18 17.92
CA THR A 29 11.25 5.70 16.57
C THR A 29 11.21 4.18 16.51
N ALA A 30 12.15 3.50 17.16
CA ALA A 30 12.13 2.04 17.26
C ALA A 30 10.86 1.57 18.00
N ALA A 31 10.54 2.20 19.13
CA ALA A 31 9.35 1.86 19.92
C ALA A 31 8.04 2.09 19.16
N SER A 32 7.92 3.18 18.39
CA SER A 32 6.73 3.44 17.56
C SER A 32 6.53 2.41 16.43
N LEU A 33 7.62 1.77 16.00
CA LEU A 33 7.61 0.65 15.06
C LEU A 33 7.43 -0.72 15.73
N GLY A 34 7.21 -0.77 17.05
CA GLY A 34 7.07 -2.02 17.81
C GLY A 34 8.40 -2.78 17.99
N LEU A 35 9.53 -2.07 17.89
CA LEU A 35 10.86 -2.62 18.05
C LEU A 35 11.48 -2.19 19.39
N GLU A 36 12.29 -3.08 19.96
CA GLU A 36 13.05 -2.85 21.17
C GLU A 36 14.53 -3.17 20.94
N TYR A 37 15.41 -2.44 21.63
CA TYR A 37 16.85 -2.68 21.57
C TYR A 37 17.20 -4.04 22.22
N ALA A 38 17.75 -4.95 21.40
CA ALA A 38 18.20 -6.26 21.83
C ALA A 38 19.67 -6.22 22.22
N ARG A 39 19.93 -6.18 23.53
CA ARG A 39 21.29 -6.16 24.09
C ARG A 39 22.02 -7.47 23.79
N PRO A 40 23.29 -7.42 23.33
CA PRO A 40 24.10 -8.62 23.18
C PRO A 40 24.31 -9.35 24.52
N ASN A 41 24.17 -10.68 24.50
CA ASN A 41 24.36 -11.55 25.66
C ASN A 41 25.80 -11.51 26.20
N ASN A 42 26.79 -11.30 25.32
CA ASN A 42 28.18 -11.10 25.67
C ASN A 42 28.56 -9.60 25.59
N HIS A 43 28.24 -8.87 26.66
CA HIS A 43 28.44 -7.43 26.78
C HIS A 43 29.86 -6.95 26.40
N GLY A 44 29.92 -5.75 25.83
CA GLY A 44 31.14 -5.02 25.53
C GLY A 44 31.03 -4.23 24.23
N HIS A 45 32.11 -3.53 23.87
CA HIS A 45 32.15 -2.62 22.73
C HIS A 45 31.95 -3.33 21.39
N THR A 46 31.31 -2.66 20.44
CA THR A 46 31.14 -3.14 19.06
C THR A 46 32.14 -2.51 18.12
N TYR A 47 32.78 -1.41 18.53
CA TYR A 47 33.81 -0.71 17.79
C TYR A 47 35.10 -0.58 18.61
N VAL A 48 36.24 -0.76 17.95
CA VAL A 48 37.59 -0.53 18.51
C VAL A 48 38.41 0.24 17.48
N SER A 49 38.81 1.46 17.82
CA SER A 49 39.60 2.29 16.90
C SER A 49 40.95 1.66 16.58
N ARG A 50 41.31 1.63 15.29
CA ARG A 50 42.65 1.21 14.84
C ARG A 50 43.76 2.17 15.26
N ALA A 51 43.44 3.45 15.41
CA ALA A 51 44.42 4.47 15.79
C ALA A 51 44.77 4.41 17.28
N ASN A 52 43.82 3.98 18.12
CA ASN A 52 44.03 3.81 19.54
C ASN A 52 43.11 2.70 20.08
N ALA A 53 43.70 1.59 20.51
CA ALA A 53 42.96 0.44 21.04
C ALA A 53 42.20 0.73 22.35
N ASN A 54 42.47 1.87 23.00
CA ASN A 54 41.72 2.35 24.17
C ASN A 54 40.45 3.12 23.78
N THR A 55 40.31 3.54 22.52
CA THR A 55 39.09 4.17 22.01
C THR A 55 38.14 3.07 21.57
N ARG A 56 37.17 2.75 22.43
CA ARG A 56 36.16 1.71 22.19
C ARG A 56 34.77 2.27 22.45
N SER A 57 33.78 1.79 21.71
CA SER A 57 32.40 2.25 21.86
C SER A 57 31.40 1.21 21.38
N VAL A 58 30.14 1.37 21.77
CA VAL A 58 29.00 0.64 21.22
C VAL A 58 28.25 1.55 20.25
N MET A 59 28.35 1.24 18.96
CA MET A 59 27.73 1.99 17.85
C MET A 59 26.86 1.11 16.96
N ASP A 60 27.18 -0.18 16.90
CA ASP A 60 26.41 -1.19 16.19
C ASP A 60 25.29 -1.70 17.10
N LEU A 61 24.05 -1.56 16.67
CA LEU A 61 22.87 -1.91 17.46
C LEU A 61 21.97 -2.88 16.70
N VAL A 62 21.22 -3.69 17.45
CA VAL A 62 20.20 -4.58 16.91
C VAL A 62 18.89 -4.29 17.64
N PHE A 63 17.84 -4.05 16.87
CA PHE A 63 16.47 -3.86 17.33
C PHE A 63 15.60 -4.96 16.74
N VAL A 64 14.82 -5.62 17.59
CA VAL A 64 13.91 -6.72 17.22
C VAL A 64 12.50 -6.42 17.71
N GLU A 65 11.50 -7.15 17.25
CA GLU A 65 10.12 -7.02 17.76
C GLU A 65 10.12 -7.20 19.29
N THR A 66 9.38 -6.37 20.03
CA THR A 66 9.35 -6.39 21.51
C THR A 66 9.05 -7.78 22.08
N SER A 67 8.21 -8.58 21.41
CA SER A 67 7.92 -9.95 21.83
C SER A 67 9.09 -10.93 21.65
N GLU A 68 10.06 -10.58 20.81
CA GLU A 68 11.19 -11.43 20.42
C GLU A 68 12.52 -10.99 21.07
N THR A 69 12.56 -9.86 21.78
CA THR A 69 13.76 -9.30 22.44
C THR A 69 14.52 -10.32 23.27
N LEU A 70 13.80 -11.14 24.04
CA LEU A 70 14.39 -12.18 24.90
C LEU A 70 14.84 -13.42 24.12
N SER A 71 14.23 -13.71 22.97
CA SER A 71 14.50 -14.91 22.17
C SER A 71 15.53 -14.70 21.06
N ALA A 72 15.82 -13.44 20.71
CA ALA A 72 16.66 -13.08 19.56
C ALA A 72 18.14 -13.44 19.69
N ASP A 73 18.60 -13.92 20.86
CA ASP A 73 19.96 -14.38 21.17
C ASP A 73 21.06 -13.56 20.45
N VAL A 74 21.11 -12.26 20.74
CA VAL A 74 22.06 -11.34 20.12
C VAL A 74 23.45 -11.57 20.70
N ARG A 75 24.48 -11.68 19.86
CA ARG A 75 25.88 -11.89 20.28
C ARG A 75 26.86 -11.06 19.46
N ARG A 76 27.95 -10.69 20.11
CA ARG A 76 29.18 -10.16 19.50
C ARG A 76 30.05 -11.31 19.03
N GLU A 77 30.36 -11.34 17.74
CA GLU A 77 31.18 -12.37 17.09
C GLU A 77 32.65 -11.93 17.03
N THR A 78 33.31 -11.85 18.19
CA THR A 78 34.71 -11.40 18.29
C THR A 78 35.66 -12.19 17.40
N ASP A 79 35.43 -13.50 17.29
CA ASP A 79 36.26 -14.40 16.50
C ASP A 79 36.11 -14.18 14.98
N ARG A 80 35.08 -13.44 14.56
CA ARG A 80 34.78 -13.10 13.17
C ARG A 80 35.11 -11.66 12.79
N GLN A 81 35.67 -10.88 13.72
CA GLN A 81 36.04 -9.48 13.48
C GLN A 81 37.04 -9.32 12.32
N GLY A 82 37.97 -10.27 12.17
CA GLY A 82 39.00 -10.22 11.14
C GLY A 82 39.84 -8.94 11.25
N GLN A 83 39.95 -8.18 10.16
CA GLN A 83 40.68 -6.90 10.12
C GLN A 83 39.79 -5.69 10.42
N SER A 84 38.48 -5.86 10.61
CA SER A 84 37.55 -4.74 10.85
C SER A 84 37.79 -4.08 12.21
N ASP A 85 37.61 -2.77 12.29
CA ASP A 85 37.46 -2.04 13.57
C ASP A 85 36.08 -2.22 14.21
N HIS A 86 35.11 -2.77 13.47
CA HIS A 86 33.81 -3.18 13.98
C HIS A 86 33.77 -4.70 14.26
N ILE A 87 33.19 -5.07 15.40
CA ILE A 87 32.91 -6.45 15.81
C ILE A 87 31.52 -6.81 15.30
N PRO A 88 31.39 -7.81 14.40
CA PRO A 88 30.10 -8.22 13.88
C PRO A 88 29.13 -8.64 14.98
N LEU A 89 27.85 -8.30 14.80
CA LEU A 89 26.75 -8.77 15.63
C LEU A 89 25.98 -9.86 14.91
N SER A 90 25.64 -10.93 15.62
CA SER A 90 24.71 -11.97 15.18
C SER A 90 23.44 -11.88 16.01
N ALA A 91 22.31 -12.23 15.40
CA ALA A 91 21.01 -12.35 16.07
C ALA A 91 20.27 -13.54 15.46
N THR A 92 19.65 -14.36 16.32
CA THR A 92 18.84 -15.51 15.90
C THR A 92 17.37 -15.18 16.06
N ILE A 93 16.73 -14.80 14.95
CA ILE A 93 15.29 -14.52 14.94
C ILE A 93 14.56 -15.82 14.60
N GLN A 94 13.67 -16.25 15.50
CA GLN A 94 12.80 -17.38 15.23
C GLN A 94 11.77 -16.96 14.18
N MET A 95 11.96 -17.40 12.94
CA MET A 95 10.95 -17.22 11.91
C MET A 95 9.69 -17.95 12.37
N ARG A 96 8.66 -17.20 12.78
CA ARG A 96 7.36 -17.77 13.13
C ARG A 96 6.97 -18.76 12.03
N HIS A 97 6.70 -20.01 12.40
CA HIS A 97 6.32 -21.08 11.46
C HIS A 97 5.08 -20.75 10.62
N MET A 98 4.40 -19.64 10.89
CA MET A 98 3.38 -19.07 10.03
C MET A 98 3.50 -17.54 10.08
N VAL A 99 4.00 -16.92 9.02
CA VAL A 99 3.61 -15.53 8.73
C VAL A 99 2.07 -15.51 8.79
N PRO A 100 1.44 -14.61 9.57
CA PRO A 100 0.00 -14.47 9.55
C PRO A 100 -0.42 -14.33 8.08
N LYS A 101 -1.10 -15.35 7.58
CA LYS A 101 -1.65 -15.35 6.23
C LYS A 101 -2.47 -14.08 6.11
N ILE A 102 -2.07 -13.18 5.21
CA ILE A 102 -2.87 -11.97 4.95
C ILE A 102 -4.21 -12.47 4.46
N LYS A 103 -5.22 -12.34 5.31
CA LYS A 103 -6.58 -12.70 4.99
C LYS A 103 -7.23 -11.46 4.40
N GLY A 104 -7.66 -11.55 3.15
CA GLY A 104 -8.56 -10.58 2.56
C GLY A 104 -9.97 -11.15 2.48
N ARG A 105 -10.94 -10.33 2.11
CA ARG A 105 -12.27 -10.79 1.69
C ARG A 105 -12.44 -10.51 0.21
N THR A 106 -13.11 -11.40 -0.50
CA THR A 106 -13.38 -11.25 -1.93
C THR A 106 -14.78 -11.70 -2.27
N LEU A 107 -15.35 -11.04 -3.28
CA LEU A 107 -16.63 -11.38 -3.87
C LEU A 107 -16.38 -11.75 -5.33
N LYS A 108 -16.53 -13.03 -5.64
CA LYS A 108 -16.23 -13.57 -6.98
C LYS A 108 -17.15 -12.91 -8.01
N ALA A 109 -16.57 -12.44 -9.11
CA ALA A 109 -17.31 -11.82 -10.19
C ALA A 109 -18.35 -12.81 -10.79
N PHE A 110 -19.54 -12.30 -11.10
CA PHE A 110 -20.68 -12.99 -11.69
C PHE A 110 -21.17 -14.22 -10.90
N SER A 111 -20.81 -14.29 -9.62
CA SER A 111 -21.22 -15.37 -8.72
C SER A 111 -22.67 -15.18 -8.25
N GLY A 112 -23.25 -16.22 -7.63
CA GLY A 112 -24.58 -16.11 -7.02
C GLY A 112 -24.55 -15.13 -5.85
N GLU A 113 -23.47 -15.19 -5.08
CA GLU A 113 -23.17 -14.35 -3.93
C GLU A 113 -23.06 -12.87 -4.32
N GLU A 114 -22.52 -12.56 -5.51
CA GLU A 114 -22.51 -11.17 -6.00
C GLU A 114 -23.92 -10.66 -6.32
N LYS A 115 -24.79 -11.52 -6.85
CA LYS A 115 -26.18 -11.13 -7.13
C LYS A 115 -26.95 -10.89 -5.84
N GLU A 116 -26.75 -11.74 -4.84
CA GLU A 116 -27.34 -11.58 -3.51
C GLU A 116 -26.79 -10.34 -2.79
N PHE A 117 -25.49 -10.06 -2.93
CA PHE A 117 -24.87 -8.81 -2.46
C PHE A 117 -25.56 -7.58 -3.04
N VAL A 118 -25.73 -7.52 -4.36
CA VAL A 118 -26.42 -6.38 -4.99
C VAL A 118 -27.88 -6.30 -4.55
N ALA A 119 -28.58 -7.43 -4.42
CA ALA A 119 -29.96 -7.45 -3.96
C ALA A 119 -30.12 -6.92 -2.53
N ASP A 120 -29.23 -7.31 -1.61
CA ASP A 120 -29.24 -6.83 -0.23
C ASP A 120 -28.90 -5.33 -0.15
N VAL A 121 -27.91 -4.85 -0.93
CA VAL A 121 -27.60 -3.41 -0.98
C VAL A 121 -28.81 -2.61 -1.46
N VAL A 122 -29.50 -3.09 -2.50
CA VAL A 122 -30.71 -2.43 -3.03
C VAL A 122 -31.82 -2.41 -1.98
N LEU A 123 -32.01 -3.52 -1.26
CA LEU A 123 -33.01 -3.62 -0.20
C LEU A 123 -32.71 -2.64 0.94
N ASP A 124 -31.47 -2.62 1.43
CA ASP A 124 -31.04 -1.77 2.54
C ASP A 124 -31.06 -0.28 2.16
N MET A 125 -30.71 0.04 0.90
CA MET A 125 -30.86 1.40 0.38
C MET A 125 -32.33 1.82 0.20
N GLY A 126 -33.25 0.86 0.07
CA GLY A 126 -34.69 1.12 -0.08
C GLY A 126 -35.29 1.96 1.06
N ASP A 127 -34.72 1.88 2.26
CA ASP A 127 -35.14 2.70 3.41
C ASP A 127 -34.86 4.20 3.21
N LEU A 128 -33.97 4.56 2.28
CA LEU A 128 -33.64 5.94 1.90
C LEU A 128 -34.49 6.44 0.73
N LEU A 129 -35.41 5.64 0.21
CA LEU A 129 -36.26 6.03 -0.92
C LEU A 129 -37.14 7.23 -0.52
N ASN A 130 -37.10 8.29 -1.34
CA ASN A 130 -37.72 9.59 -1.09
C ASN A 130 -37.10 10.43 0.04
N TYR A 131 -35.99 9.99 0.64
CA TYR A 131 -35.23 10.83 1.56
C TYR A 131 -34.46 11.89 0.79
N HIS A 132 -34.75 13.16 1.05
CA HIS A 132 -34.09 14.30 0.42
C HIS A 132 -33.38 15.10 1.52
N PRO A 133 -32.05 14.95 1.67
CA PRO A 133 -31.32 15.71 2.68
C PRO A 133 -31.44 17.22 2.37
N THR A 134 -31.50 18.06 3.39
CA THR A 134 -31.59 19.53 3.26
C THR A 134 -30.50 20.25 4.07
N SER A 135 -29.70 19.49 4.83
CA SER A 135 -28.61 20.01 5.64
C SER A 135 -27.38 19.11 5.53
N VAL A 136 -26.21 19.67 5.85
CA VAL A 136 -24.93 18.92 5.87
C VAL A 136 -25.03 17.65 6.71
N ARG A 137 -25.70 17.73 7.87
CA ARG A 137 -25.88 16.59 8.77
C ARG A 137 -26.73 15.48 8.16
N GLU A 138 -27.74 15.84 7.37
CA GLU A 138 -28.59 14.87 6.68
C GLU A 138 -27.87 14.22 5.49
N VAL A 139 -27.01 14.97 4.80
CA VAL A 139 -26.11 14.42 3.77
C VAL A 139 -25.13 13.42 4.38
N GLU A 140 -24.52 13.75 5.51
CA GLU A 140 -23.63 12.84 6.25
C GLU A 140 -24.36 11.58 6.71
N PHE A 141 -25.58 11.73 7.24
CA PHE A 141 -26.42 10.60 7.64
C PHE A 141 -26.72 9.67 6.45
N MET A 142 -27.18 10.23 5.33
CA MET A 142 -27.52 9.47 4.14
C MET A 142 -26.29 8.78 3.53
N THR A 143 -25.15 9.45 3.49
CA THR A 143 -23.88 8.88 3.00
C THR A 143 -23.40 7.74 3.90
N SER A 144 -23.53 7.90 5.22
CA SER A 144 -23.18 6.87 6.19
C SER A 144 -24.10 5.65 6.07
N ALA A 145 -25.41 5.86 5.93
CA ALA A 145 -26.37 4.78 5.74
C ALA A 145 -26.10 3.96 4.46
N ILE A 146 -25.74 4.63 3.36
CA ILE A 146 -25.32 3.94 2.13
C ILE A 146 -24.03 3.15 2.37
N ALA A 147 -23.01 3.75 2.99
CA ALA A 147 -21.76 3.06 3.29
C ALA A 147 -21.98 1.82 4.19
N ASP A 148 -22.88 1.93 5.18
CA ASP A 148 -23.25 0.84 6.08
C ASP A 148 -23.99 -0.29 5.34
N ALA A 149 -24.88 0.04 4.39
CA ALA A 149 -25.55 -0.95 3.53
C ALA A 149 -24.52 -1.76 2.71
N PHE A 150 -23.57 -1.07 2.06
CA PHE A 150 -22.49 -1.74 1.32
C PHE A 150 -21.61 -2.59 2.24
N SER A 151 -21.21 -2.07 3.39
CA SER A 151 -20.36 -2.76 4.36
C SER A 151 -21.04 -4.02 4.92
N THR A 152 -22.32 -3.92 5.29
CA THR A 152 -23.11 -5.04 5.83
C THR A 152 -23.30 -6.13 4.80
N ALA A 153 -23.73 -5.77 3.58
CA ALA A 153 -23.86 -6.72 2.49
C ALA A 153 -22.51 -7.37 2.14
N TRP A 154 -21.42 -6.60 2.13
CA TRP A 154 -20.09 -7.12 1.86
C TRP A 154 -19.68 -8.16 2.89
N LEU A 155 -19.84 -7.88 4.19
CA LEU A 155 -19.50 -8.82 5.25
C LEU A 155 -20.35 -10.10 5.22
N LYS A 156 -21.59 -10.00 4.74
CA LYS A 156 -22.50 -11.15 4.61
C LYS A 156 -22.12 -12.06 3.44
N HIS A 157 -21.80 -11.50 2.28
CA HIS A 157 -21.68 -12.26 1.02
C HIS A 157 -20.25 -12.51 0.55
N SER A 158 -19.28 -11.70 0.97
CA SER A 158 -17.88 -11.95 0.59
C SER A 158 -17.30 -13.15 1.33
N SER A 159 -16.30 -13.79 0.74
CA SER A 159 -15.60 -14.93 1.32
C SER A 159 -14.18 -14.54 1.74
N GLU A 160 -13.68 -15.12 2.84
CA GLU A 160 -12.28 -14.95 3.22
C GLU A 160 -11.37 -15.68 2.23
N TYR A 161 -10.32 -15.00 1.77
CA TYR A 161 -9.24 -15.60 1.02
C TYR A 161 -7.91 -15.34 1.71
N THR A 162 -7.00 -16.30 1.62
CA THR A 162 -5.62 -16.12 2.03
C THR A 162 -4.80 -15.67 0.83
N VAL A 163 -4.21 -14.48 0.89
CA VAL A 163 -3.11 -14.11 0.00
C VAL A 163 -1.94 -15.00 0.36
N GLY A 164 -1.54 -15.85 -0.57
CA GLY A 164 -0.33 -16.64 -0.47
C GLY A 164 0.35 -16.69 -1.83
N PRO A 165 1.57 -17.22 -1.91
CA PRO A 165 2.29 -17.39 -3.19
C PRO A 165 1.51 -18.20 -4.25
N ASN A 166 0.43 -18.87 -3.82
CA ASN A 166 -0.45 -19.71 -4.62
C ASN A 166 -1.81 -19.07 -4.94
N SER A 167 -2.11 -17.84 -4.49
CA SER A 167 -3.33 -17.13 -4.90
C SER A 167 -3.18 -16.75 -6.37
N LYS A 168 -3.86 -17.51 -7.24
CA LYS A 168 -3.71 -17.45 -8.69
C LYS A 168 -5.08 -17.10 -9.26
N GLU A 169 -5.19 -15.97 -9.95
CA GLU A 169 -6.46 -15.54 -10.57
C GLU A 169 -7.01 -16.55 -11.59
N TYR A 170 -6.13 -17.33 -12.23
CA TYR A 170 -6.52 -18.41 -13.14
C TYR A 170 -7.01 -19.69 -12.41
N TRP A 171 -6.98 -19.74 -11.09
CA TRP A 171 -7.36 -20.93 -10.33
C TRP A 171 -8.88 -21.07 -10.27
N ASN A 172 -9.40 -22.23 -10.72
CA ASN A 172 -10.83 -22.51 -10.77
C ASN A 172 -11.18 -23.82 -10.04
N ASP A 173 -12.47 -24.14 -9.96
CA ASP A 173 -12.99 -25.28 -9.21
C ASP A 173 -12.44 -26.62 -9.72
N ASP A 174 -12.15 -26.73 -11.02
CA ASP A 174 -11.48 -27.89 -11.62
C ASP A 174 -10.05 -28.08 -11.10
N CYS A 175 -9.29 -26.99 -10.91
CA CYS A 175 -7.96 -27.05 -10.30
C CYS A 175 -8.04 -27.50 -8.84
N THR A 176 -9.04 -27.04 -8.10
CA THR A 176 -9.27 -27.45 -6.70
C THR A 176 -9.65 -28.93 -6.62
N ARG A 177 -10.64 -29.37 -7.40
CA ARG A 177 -11.11 -30.76 -7.44
C ARG A 177 -9.98 -31.74 -7.76
N THR A 178 -9.23 -31.48 -8.84
CA THR A 178 -8.14 -32.36 -9.27
C THR A 178 -6.95 -32.34 -8.30
N LEU A 179 -6.72 -31.22 -7.59
CA LEU A 179 -5.72 -31.16 -6.52
C LEU A 179 -6.13 -32.00 -5.30
N GLU A 180 -7.40 -31.99 -4.92
CA GLU A 180 -7.92 -32.81 -3.82
C GLU A 180 -7.85 -34.30 -4.16
N GLU A 181 -8.22 -34.70 -5.37
CA GLU A 181 -8.08 -36.07 -5.87
C GLU A 181 -6.61 -36.53 -5.89
N TYR A 182 -5.70 -35.66 -6.31
CA TYR A 182 -4.28 -35.94 -6.22
C TYR A 182 -3.81 -36.07 -4.77
N ARG A 183 -4.27 -35.22 -3.85
CA ARG A 183 -3.88 -35.30 -2.44
C ARG A 183 -4.41 -36.54 -1.72
N ARG A 184 -5.56 -37.07 -2.14
CA ARG A 184 -6.14 -38.30 -1.57
C ARG A 184 -5.33 -39.54 -1.93
N ASP A 185 -5.02 -39.70 -3.21
CA ASP A 185 -4.45 -40.95 -3.73
C ASP A 185 -2.94 -40.86 -4.01
N MET A 186 -2.40 -39.64 -4.12
CA MET A 186 -1.00 -39.34 -4.46
C MET A 186 -0.49 -40.05 -5.73
N SER A 187 -1.40 -40.46 -6.62
CA SER A 187 -1.10 -41.21 -7.83
C SER A 187 -0.49 -40.34 -8.95
N VAL A 188 0.23 -40.99 -9.86
CA VAL A 188 0.86 -40.32 -11.01
C VAL A 188 -0.19 -39.83 -12.00
N GLU A 189 -1.28 -40.58 -12.13
CA GLU A 189 -2.44 -40.30 -12.98
C GLU A 189 -3.17 -39.05 -12.48
N ASN A 190 -3.45 -38.96 -11.18
CA ASN A 190 -4.11 -37.80 -10.59
C ASN A 190 -3.18 -36.57 -10.62
N HIS A 191 -1.85 -36.76 -10.48
CA HIS A 191 -0.90 -35.68 -10.67
C HIS A 191 -0.90 -35.15 -12.12
N LYS A 192 -1.03 -36.03 -13.12
CA LYS A 192 -1.14 -35.64 -14.54
C LYS A 192 -2.46 -34.91 -14.79
N ALA A 193 -3.57 -35.39 -14.23
CA ALA A 193 -4.88 -34.75 -14.32
C ALA A 193 -4.85 -33.34 -13.71
N PHE A 194 -4.29 -33.19 -12.50
CA PHE A 194 -4.09 -31.90 -11.85
C PHE A 194 -3.25 -30.94 -12.69
N ARG A 195 -2.08 -31.38 -13.20
CA ARG A 195 -1.25 -30.53 -14.06
C ARG A 195 -1.96 -30.13 -15.35
N SER A 196 -2.77 -31.01 -15.92
CA SER A 196 -3.57 -30.71 -17.09
C SER A 196 -4.63 -29.66 -16.80
N ALA A 197 -5.39 -29.81 -15.71
CA ALA A 197 -6.41 -28.85 -15.29
C ALA A 197 -5.81 -27.46 -15.05
N VAL A 198 -4.68 -27.38 -14.35
CA VAL A 198 -3.96 -26.12 -14.12
C VAL A 198 -3.48 -25.49 -15.44
N LYS A 199 -2.97 -26.30 -16.38
CA LYS A 199 -2.50 -25.79 -17.68
C LYS A 199 -3.66 -25.23 -18.50
N THR A 200 -4.80 -25.93 -18.51
CA THR A 200 -6.01 -25.47 -19.20
C THR A 200 -6.53 -24.18 -18.58
N ALA A 201 -6.67 -24.12 -17.26
CA ALA A 201 -7.18 -22.94 -16.56
C ALA A 201 -6.28 -21.70 -16.79
N LYS A 202 -4.95 -21.89 -16.74
CA LYS A 202 -3.99 -20.85 -17.14
C LYS A 202 -4.20 -20.38 -18.57
N ARG A 203 -4.31 -21.31 -19.52
CA ARG A 203 -4.44 -20.99 -20.95
C ARG A 203 -5.71 -20.19 -21.20
N VAL A 204 -6.86 -20.66 -20.71
CA VAL A 204 -8.14 -19.95 -20.84
C VAL A 204 -8.03 -18.52 -20.30
N PHE A 205 -7.54 -18.37 -19.06
CA PHE A 205 -7.40 -17.06 -18.43
C PHE A 205 -6.49 -16.10 -19.21
N PHE A 206 -5.31 -16.57 -19.65
CA PHE A 206 -4.38 -15.71 -20.39
C PHE A 206 -4.83 -15.44 -21.83
N ASP A 207 -5.47 -16.40 -22.49
CA ASP A 207 -6.02 -16.21 -23.84
C ASP A 207 -7.16 -15.17 -23.82
N GLU A 208 -8.08 -15.25 -22.84
CA GLU A 208 -9.11 -14.23 -22.61
C GLU A 208 -8.48 -12.85 -22.35
N ARG A 209 -7.41 -12.78 -21.55
CA ARG A 209 -6.71 -11.52 -21.28
C ARG A 209 -6.05 -10.95 -22.53
N ILE A 210 -5.45 -11.80 -23.37
CA ILE A 210 -4.84 -11.40 -24.62
C ILE A 210 -5.91 -10.87 -25.59
N GLU A 211 -7.06 -11.53 -25.68
CA GLU A 211 -8.19 -11.10 -26.50
C GLU A 211 -8.78 -9.77 -26.01
N GLU A 212 -9.03 -9.63 -24.71
CA GLU A 212 -9.52 -8.39 -24.07
C GLU A 212 -8.57 -7.22 -24.37
N ILE A 213 -7.26 -7.42 -24.17
CA ILE A 213 -6.25 -6.41 -24.49
C ILE A 213 -6.29 -6.11 -25.98
N ALA A 214 -6.17 -7.11 -26.85
CA ALA A 214 -6.09 -6.90 -28.28
C ALA A 214 -7.31 -6.18 -28.87
N THR A 215 -8.50 -6.37 -28.29
CA THR A 215 -9.76 -5.78 -28.74
C THR A 215 -10.02 -4.39 -28.13
N THR A 216 -9.69 -4.19 -26.85
CA THR A 216 -10.02 -2.95 -26.11
C THR A 216 -8.90 -1.93 -26.15
N ASN A 217 -7.64 -2.38 -26.10
CA ASN A 217 -6.44 -1.56 -26.02
C ASN A 217 -5.45 -2.07 -27.06
N LYS A 218 -5.43 -1.47 -28.27
CA LYS A 218 -4.55 -1.80 -29.43
C LYS A 218 -3.34 -2.67 -29.07
N ARG A 219 -3.13 -3.77 -29.82
CA ARG A 219 -2.03 -4.77 -29.79
C ARG A 219 -1.32 -4.92 -28.43
N PRO A 220 -1.24 -6.14 -27.84
CA PRO A 220 -0.56 -6.38 -26.55
C PRO A 220 0.86 -5.81 -26.39
N TRP A 221 1.58 -5.62 -27.50
CA TRP A 221 2.92 -5.02 -27.55
C TRP A 221 2.92 -3.49 -27.39
N ASP A 222 1.85 -2.78 -27.76
CA ASP A 222 1.74 -1.31 -27.68
C ASP A 222 1.63 -0.83 -26.21
N LEU A 223 1.36 -1.74 -25.27
CA LEU A 223 1.33 -1.46 -23.82
C LEU A 223 2.72 -1.43 -23.18
N MET A 224 3.73 -1.97 -23.84
CA MET A 224 5.07 -2.06 -23.27
C MET A 224 5.83 -0.74 -23.44
N ASP A 225 6.41 -0.24 -22.35
CA ASP A 225 7.18 1.02 -22.36
C ASP A 225 8.38 1.00 -23.30
N TRP A 226 8.89 -0.20 -23.67
CA TRP A 226 10.00 -0.35 -24.62
C TRP A 226 9.57 -0.31 -26.09
N VAL A 227 8.26 -0.38 -26.40
CA VAL A 227 7.71 -0.29 -27.77
C VAL A 227 7.28 1.15 -28.11
N LYS A 228 7.01 1.97 -27.09
CA LYS A 228 6.79 3.41 -27.26
C LYS A 228 8.08 4.04 -27.82
N GLU A 229 7.93 5.00 -28.72
CA GLU A 229 9.05 5.81 -29.18
C GLU A 229 9.77 6.35 -27.95
N ARG A 230 11.05 6.00 -27.78
CA ARG A 230 11.85 6.48 -26.65
C ARG A 230 11.81 8.00 -26.74
N LYS A 231 11.07 8.63 -25.84
CA LYS A 231 11.22 10.06 -25.60
C LYS A 231 12.63 10.20 -25.08
N ASN A 232 13.56 10.60 -25.96
CA ASN A 232 14.84 11.10 -25.49
C ASN A 232 14.49 12.21 -24.50
N PRO A 233 14.97 12.15 -23.25
CA PRO A 233 14.80 13.29 -22.38
C PRO A 233 15.37 14.49 -23.14
N PRO A 234 14.67 15.64 -23.19
CA PRO A 234 15.31 16.87 -23.59
C PRO A 234 16.39 17.12 -22.53
N CYS A 235 17.60 16.61 -22.75
CA CYS A 235 18.77 17.05 -22.01
C CYS A 235 19.14 18.43 -22.55
N GLU A 236 18.25 19.40 -22.34
CA GLU A 236 18.67 20.78 -22.28
C GLU A 236 19.44 20.92 -20.98
N ALA A 237 20.68 21.43 -21.06
CA ALA A 237 21.43 21.79 -19.87
C ALA A 237 20.57 22.76 -19.05
N ILE A 238 20.46 22.52 -17.74
CA ILE A 238 19.71 23.42 -16.85
C ILE A 238 20.35 24.81 -17.00
N GLN A 239 19.53 25.80 -17.38
CA GLN A 239 19.95 27.18 -17.60
C GLN A 239 19.48 28.04 -16.43
N PHE A 240 20.31 28.97 -15.98
CA PHE A 240 19.93 30.02 -15.04
C PHE A 240 20.36 31.36 -15.63
N ASN A 241 19.42 32.30 -15.73
CA ASN A 241 19.62 33.60 -16.40
C ASN A 241 20.13 33.50 -17.85
N GLY A 242 19.82 32.40 -18.56
CA GLY A 242 20.20 32.21 -19.96
C GLY A 242 21.57 31.54 -20.18
N GLU A 243 22.32 31.27 -19.12
CA GLU A 243 23.60 30.56 -19.20
C GLU A 243 23.44 29.08 -18.78
N PRO A 244 23.96 28.12 -19.56
CA PRO A 244 23.91 26.70 -19.23
C PRO A 244 24.96 26.32 -18.16
N PHE A 245 24.57 25.48 -17.21
CA PHE A 245 25.53 24.93 -16.24
C PHE A 245 26.33 23.77 -16.83
N HIS A 246 27.64 23.80 -16.58
CA HIS A 246 28.58 22.76 -17.03
C HIS A 246 29.26 22.00 -15.87
N GLU A 247 29.15 22.50 -14.64
CA GLU A 247 29.70 21.89 -13.44
C GLU A 247 28.61 21.55 -12.42
N LEU A 248 28.75 20.39 -11.76
CA LEU A 248 27.73 19.85 -10.85
C LEU A 248 27.60 20.66 -9.55
N GLY A 249 28.69 21.29 -9.09
CA GLY A 249 28.70 22.14 -7.90
C GLY A 249 27.84 23.39 -8.09
N ASP A 250 28.06 24.12 -9.19
CA ASP A 250 27.31 25.33 -9.53
C ASP A 250 25.81 25.06 -9.74
N LEU A 251 25.48 23.89 -10.31
CA LEU A 251 24.10 23.44 -10.45
C LEU A 251 23.43 23.24 -9.08
N TRP A 252 24.13 22.57 -8.16
CA TRP A 252 23.62 22.30 -6.82
C TRP A 252 23.42 23.57 -6.01
N ASP A 253 24.40 24.48 -6.02
CA ASP A 253 24.32 25.74 -5.31
C ASP A 253 23.22 26.64 -5.89
N THR A 254 23.05 26.66 -7.20
CA THR A 254 21.96 27.42 -7.84
C THR A 254 20.59 26.86 -7.48
N LEU A 255 20.41 25.53 -7.54
CA LEU A 255 19.15 24.90 -7.15
C LEU A 255 18.87 25.10 -5.66
N HIS A 256 19.89 24.95 -4.81
CA HIS A 256 19.76 25.14 -3.38
C HIS A 256 19.33 26.57 -3.06
N ASN A 257 19.97 27.57 -3.67
CA ASN A 257 19.58 28.97 -3.50
C ASN A 257 18.20 29.26 -4.10
N ALA A 258 17.89 28.80 -5.31
CA ALA A 258 16.60 29.06 -5.95
C ALA A 258 15.41 28.55 -5.12
N TYR A 259 15.51 27.33 -4.56
CA TYR A 259 14.40 26.71 -3.82
C TYR A 259 14.44 26.99 -2.30
N ASN A 260 15.61 27.27 -1.72
CA ASN A 260 15.77 27.47 -0.28
C ASN A 260 16.17 28.91 0.12
N THR A 261 16.14 29.88 -0.80
CA THR A 261 16.37 31.32 -0.49
C THR A 261 15.50 31.86 0.65
N VAL A 262 14.40 31.18 0.97
CA VAL A 262 13.38 31.59 1.93
C VAL A 262 13.35 30.66 3.15
N SER A 263 14.25 29.67 3.26
CA SER A 263 14.21 28.65 4.34
C SER A 263 14.24 29.23 5.75
N ASP A 264 14.89 30.39 5.93
CA ASP A 264 15.04 31.06 7.23
C ASP A 264 14.07 32.23 7.43
N ARG A 265 13.19 32.50 6.46
CA ARG A 265 12.18 33.56 6.62
C ARG A 265 10.99 33.00 7.40
N PRO A 266 10.53 33.68 8.46
CA PRO A 266 9.27 33.34 9.10
C PRO A 266 8.15 33.44 8.06
N VAL A 267 7.41 32.35 7.87
CA VAL A 267 6.23 32.34 6.99
C VAL A 267 5.12 33.11 7.70
N ASP A 268 4.80 34.28 7.18
CA ASP A 268 3.67 35.05 7.67
C ASP A 268 2.37 34.41 7.17
N THR A 269 1.73 33.63 8.04
CA THR A 269 0.44 33.01 7.75
C THR A 269 -0.72 34.00 7.80
N ALA A 270 -0.49 35.25 8.24
CA ALA A 270 -1.52 36.29 8.24
C ALA A 270 -2.00 36.63 6.82
N ILE A 271 -1.18 36.37 5.78
CA ILE A 271 -1.58 36.50 4.38
C ILE A 271 -2.79 35.64 4.02
N LEU A 272 -2.98 34.50 4.69
CA LEU A 272 -4.15 33.63 4.49
C LEU A 272 -5.43 34.28 5.00
N ASN A 273 -5.35 35.20 5.97
CA ASN A 273 -6.49 35.97 6.48
C ASN A 273 -6.85 37.14 5.54
N GLU A 274 -5.91 37.59 4.71
CA GLU A 274 -6.11 38.65 3.72
C GLU A 274 -6.56 38.11 2.35
N LEU A 275 -6.48 36.78 2.15
CA LEU A 275 -7.01 36.17 0.94
C LEU A 275 -8.53 36.40 0.88
N PRO A 276 -9.05 36.99 -0.22
CA PRO A 276 -10.47 37.12 -0.39
C PRO A 276 -11.10 35.72 -0.37
N MET A 277 -12.19 35.55 0.37
CA MET A 277 -13.02 34.37 0.20
C MET A 277 -13.52 34.36 -1.25
N GLU A 278 -12.97 33.44 -2.04
CA GLU A 278 -13.54 33.12 -3.35
C GLU A 278 -15.01 32.75 -3.17
N PRO A 279 -15.90 33.17 -4.09
CA PRO A 279 -17.29 32.78 -4.01
C PRO A 279 -17.39 31.26 -4.02
N GLU A 280 -18.28 30.74 -3.17
CA GLU A 280 -18.56 29.32 -3.14
C GLU A 280 -18.91 28.83 -4.54
N ARG A 281 -18.11 27.87 -5.04
CA ARG A 281 -18.31 27.31 -6.37
C ARG A 281 -19.64 26.58 -6.36
N ALA A 282 -20.60 27.09 -7.14
CA ALA A 282 -21.88 26.43 -7.33
C ALA A 282 -21.66 24.97 -7.74
N TRP A 283 -22.23 24.05 -6.98
CA TRP A 283 -22.23 22.64 -7.32
C TRP A 283 -23.18 22.44 -8.52
N PRO A 284 -22.67 22.06 -9.71
CA PRO A 284 -23.55 21.85 -10.86
C PRO A 284 -24.40 20.61 -10.61
N GLU A 285 -25.71 20.75 -10.81
CA GLU A 285 -26.60 19.59 -10.87
C GLU A 285 -26.15 18.70 -12.03
N PHE A 286 -25.98 17.40 -11.77
CA PHE A 286 -25.68 16.42 -12.80
C PHE A 286 -26.86 15.46 -12.96
N SER A 287 -27.14 15.12 -14.20
CA SER A 287 -28.22 14.23 -14.59
C SER A 287 -27.86 12.76 -14.39
N LEU A 288 -28.88 11.92 -14.30
CA LEU A 288 -28.70 10.46 -14.36
C LEU A 288 -27.98 10.01 -15.63
N LEU A 289 -28.15 10.73 -16.74
CA LEU A 289 -27.45 10.45 -17.99
C LEU A 289 -25.94 10.67 -17.85
N GLU A 290 -25.52 11.79 -17.26
CA GLU A 290 -24.11 12.09 -17.03
C GLU A 290 -23.47 11.10 -16.05
N LEU A 291 -24.20 10.71 -15.00
CA LEU A 291 -23.76 9.66 -14.08
C LEU A 291 -23.52 8.34 -14.82
N ARG A 292 -24.46 7.92 -15.66
CA ARG A 292 -24.34 6.68 -16.45
C ARG A 292 -23.20 6.75 -17.45
N GLN A 293 -23.00 7.87 -18.12
CA GLN A 293 -21.89 8.07 -19.06
C GLN A 293 -20.53 8.02 -18.35
N ALA A 294 -20.42 8.66 -17.18
CA ALA A 294 -19.22 8.63 -16.36
C ALA A 294 -18.89 7.20 -15.90
N LEU A 295 -19.91 6.46 -15.44
CA LEU A 295 -19.75 5.06 -15.04
C LEU A 295 -19.36 4.17 -16.21
N GLU A 296 -19.95 4.37 -17.40
CA GLU A 296 -19.66 3.55 -18.58
C GLU A 296 -18.20 3.66 -19.01
N ALA A 297 -17.61 4.85 -18.90
CA ALA A 297 -16.19 5.09 -19.16
C ALA A 297 -15.25 4.36 -18.19
N CYS A 298 -15.73 3.96 -17.01
CA CYS A 298 -14.94 3.23 -16.03
C CYS A 298 -14.84 1.74 -16.37
N SER A 299 -13.65 1.15 -16.20
CA SER A 299 -13.46 -0.30 -16.38
C SER A 299 -14.10 -1.09 -15.25
N SER A 300 -14.96 -2.06 -15.59
CA SER A 300 -15.61 -2.97 -14.63
C SER A 300 -14.63 -3.91 -13.91
N ARG A 301 -13.35 -3.94 -14.32
CA ARG A 301 -12.28 -4.80 -13.79
C ARG A 301 -11.20 -4.02 -13.03
N SER A 302 -11.44 -2.76 -12.65
CA SER A 302 -10.51 -2.00 -11.81
C SER A 302 -10.34 -2.68 -10.44
N ALA A 303 -9.24 -2.37 -9.75
CA ALA A 303 -9.13 -2.71 -8.33
C ALA A 303 -10.25 -2.02 -7.54
N SER A 304 -10.75 -2.67 -6.49
CA SER A 304 -11.71 -2.07 -5.58
C SER A 304 -11.05 -0.95 -4.78
N GLY A 305 -11.81 0.09 -4.46
CA GLY A 305 -11.39 1.06 -3.47
C GLY A 305 -11.27 0.44 -2.06
N PRO A 306 -10.86 1.25 -1.06
CA PRO A 306 -10.85 0.85 0.35
C PRO A 306 -12.23 0.41 0.88
N ASP A 307 -13.29 0.88 0.22
CA ASP A 307 -14.70 0.56 0.45
C ASP A 307 -15.14 -0.80 -0.11
N HIS A 308 -14.24 -1.53 -0.80
CA HIS A 308 -14.52 -2.80 -1.46
C HIS A 308 -15.57 -2.71 -2.59
N ILE A 309 -15.91 -1.49 -3.01
CA ILE A 309 -16.84 -1.23 -4.10
C ILE A 309 -16.06 -1.25 -5.42
N LEU A 310 -16.62 -1.93 -6.42
CA LEU A 310 -16.07 -2.03 -7.77
C LEU A 310 -16.97 -1.24 -8.73
N TRP A 311 -16.40 -0.71 -9.82
CA TRP A 311 -17.17 -0.05 -10.86
C TRP A 311 -18.29 -0.93 -11.43
N ARG A 312 -18.11 -2.25 -11.43
CA ARG A 312 -19.17 -3.18 -11.84
C ARG A 312 -20.41 -3.11 -10.94
N HIS A 313 -20.24 -2.96 -9.61
CA HIS A 313 -21.34 -2.80 -8.67
C HIS A 313 -22.02 -1.46 -8.90
N LEU A 314 -21.22 -0.39 -9.08
CA LEU A 314 -21.71 0.96 -9.38
C LEU A 314 -22.33 1.10 -10.77
N LYS A 315 -22.13 0.15 -11.69
CA LYS A 315 -22.88 0.08 -12.95
C LYS A 315 -24.23 -0.62 -12.79
N GLN A 316 -24.33 -1.60 -11.90
CA GLN A 316 -25.54 -2.38 -11.67
C GLN A 316 -26.55 -1.64 -10.78
N ILE A 317 -26.09 -0.99 -9.72
CA ILE A 317 -26.97 -0.36 -8.72
C ILE A 317 -27.74 0.83 -9.31
N PRO A 318 -27.14 1.82 -9.99
CA PRO A 318 -27.85 2.94 -10.64
C PRO A 318 -28.59 2.55 -11.93
N ALA A 319 -28.47 1.30 -12.39
CA ALA A 319 -29.34 0.78 -13.43
C ALA A 319 -30.77 0.56 -12.90
N LEU A 320 -30.92 0.38 -11.59
CA LEU A 320 -32.21 0.29 -10.91
C LEU A 320 -32.73 1.70 -10.59
N PRO A 321 -33.97 2.05 -11.00
CA PRO A 321 -34.51 3.40 -10.83
C PRO A 321 -34.51 3.88 -9.37
N GLU A 322 -34.90 3.01 -8.45
CA GLU A 322 -35.00 3.31 -7.01
C GLU A 322 -33.66 3.74 -6.40
N CYS A 323 -32.56 3.08 -6.79
CA CYS A 323 -31.22 3.42 -6.32
C CYS A 323 -30.63 4.64 -7.04
N ALA A 324 -31.00 4.84 -8.32
CA ALA A 324 -30.57 5.99 -9.09
C ALA A 324 -31.09 7.30 -8.47
N ASP A 325 -32.36 7.34 -8.07
CA ASP A 325 -32.98 8.52 -7.48
C ASP A 325 -32.32 8.90 -6.14
N ILE A 326 -31.96 7.91 -5.32
CA ILE A 326 -31.23 8.10 -4.05
C ILE A 326 -29.86 8.75 -4.30
N ILE A 327 -29.12 8.27 -5.30
CA ILE A 327 -27.78 8.81 -5.62
C ILE A 327 -27.87 10.23 -6.21
N ILE A 328 -28.88 10.49 -7.03
CA ILE A 328 -29.11 11.83 -7.58
C ILE A 328 -29.56 12.82 -6.48
N ALA A 329 -30.38 12.38 -5.51
CA ALA A 329 -30.80 13.22 -4.38
C ALA A 329 -29.62 13.68 -3.51
N LEU A 330 -28.56 12.87 -3.39
CA LEU A 330 -27.28 13.26 -2.79
C LEU A 330 -26.53 14.29 -3.64
N GLY A 331 -26.46 14.04 -4.96
CA GLY A 331 -25.73 14.87 -5.91
C GLY A 331 -26.35 16.25 -6.18
N ALA A 332 -27.66 16.39 -5.95
CA ALA A 332 -28.42 17.62 -6.17
C ALA A 332 -28.29 18.64 -5.02
N GLN A 333 -27.61 18.30 -3.93
CA GLN A 333 -27.48 19.20 -2.79
C GLN A 333 -26.51 20.34 -3.09
N LYS A 334 -27.04 21.57 -2.99
CA LYS A 334 -26.23 22.78 -2.89
C LYS A 334 -25.56 22.74 -1.52
N LYS A 335 -24.24 22.50 -1.51
CA LYS A 335 -23.42 22.73 -0.32
C LYS A 335 -23.42 24.19 0.05
#